data_AF-A0A3D3TPC9-F1
#
_entry.id   AF-A0A3D3TPC9-F1
#
_cell.length_a   1.000
_cell.length_b   1.000
_cell.length_c   1.000
_cell.angle_alpha   90.00
_cell.angle_beta   90.00
_cell.angle_gamma   90.00
#
_symmetry.space_group_name_H-M   'P 1'
#
loop_
_entity.id
_entity.type
_entity.pdbx_description
1 polymer ?
#
loop_
_entity_poly.entity_id
_entity_poly.type
_entity_poly.pdbx_seq_one_letter_code
_entity_poly.pdbx_strand_id
1 'polypeptide(L)'
;SIYIIKFVIILGILYILEKFQSDYAIYGVCIILCFKMFKENFKKLTLSMIGLNFLYTIPYLKYFMEPFGVNFRVFLQATCINSLFFIYHYNGSEGKKAQLLFYGFYPVHLLVLVFIRYILINGI
;
A
#
# COMPACT_ATOMS: atom_id res chain seq x y z
N SER A 1 18.56 2.72 -25.66
CA SER A 1 18.99 2.01 -24.44
C SER A 1 17.80 1.29 -23.83
N ILE A 2 17.90 -0.01 -23.54
CA ILE A 2 16.83 -0.85 -22.97
C ILE A 2 16.21 -0.23 -21.69
N TYR A 3 17.01 0.51 -20.93
CA TYR A 3 16.57 1.22 -19.73
C TYR A 3 15.59 2.36 -20.01
N ILE A 4 15.77 3.09 -21.12
CA ILE A 4 14.88 4.19 -21.53
C ILE A 4 13.50 3.62 -21.91
N ILE A 5 13.47 2.50 -22.64
CA ILE A 5 12.21 1.84 -23.02
C ILE A 5 11.45 1.38 -21.78
N LYS A 6 12.13 0.74 -20.81
CA LYS A 6 11.52 0.33 -19.54
C LYS A 6 10.97 1.52 -18.75
N PHE A 7 11.68 2.64 -18.72
CA PHE A 7 11.24 3.85 -18.05
C PHE A 7 9.99 4.46 -18.70
N VAL A 8 9.94 4.54 -20.03
CA VAL A 8 8.76 5.01 -20.78
C VAL A 8 7.55 4.10 -20.54
N ILE A 9 7.73 2.78 -20.51
CA ILE A 9 6.65 1.83 -20.19
C ILE A 9 6.11 2.06 -18.77
N ILE A 10 6.98 2.25 -17.78
CA ILE A 10 6.56 2.53 -16.40
C ILE A 10 5.74 3.82 -16.34
N LEU A 11 6.19 4.90 -17.00
CA LEU A 11 5.44 6.15 -17.06
C LEU A 11 4.07 5.98 -17.74
N GLY A 12 3.99 5.21 -18.82
CA GLY A 12 2.74 4.88 -19.49
C GLY A 12 1.77 4.12 -18.57
N ILE A 13 2.27 3.14 -17.81
CA ILE A 13 1.47 2.40 -16.82
C ILE A 13 0.95 3.33 -15.73
N LEU A 14 1.80 4.21 -15.18
CA LEU A 14 1.39 5.16 -14.14
C LEU A 14 0.30 6.11 -14.62
N TYR A 15 0.42 6.64 -15.85
CA TYR A 15 -0.59 7.52 -16.45
C TYR A 15 -1.95 6.81 -16.63
N ILE A 16 -1.94 5.56 -17.10
CA ILE A 16 -3.16 4.76 -17.24
C ILE A 16 -3.79 4.51 -15.86
N LEU A 17 -3.01 4.10 -14.86
CA LEU A 17 -3.53 3.83 -13.51
C LEU A 17 -4.20 5.05 -12.89
N GLU A 18 -3.62 6.24 -13.06
CA GLU A 18 -4.21 7.49 -12.59
C GLU A 18 -5.53 7.82 -13.32
N LYS A 19 -5.54 7.67 -14.65
CA LYS A 19 -6.73 7.96 -15.47
C LYS A 19 -7.90 7.05 -15.17
N PHE A 20 -7.64 5.78 -14.85
CA PHE A 20 -8.69 4.80 -14.52
C PHE A 20 -9.03 4.75 -13.03
N GLN A 21 -8.50 5.66 -12.21
CA GLN A 21 -8.68 5.66 -10.75
C GLN A 21 -8.47 4.26 -10.15
N SER A 22 -7.46 3.54 -10.65
CA SER A 22 -7.19 2.18 -10.23
C SER A 22 -6.93 2.11 -8.73
N ASP A 23 -7.44 1.06 -8.08
CA ASP A 23 -7.18 0.76 -6.67
C ASP A 23 -5.68 0.62 -6.39
N TYR A 24 -4.90 0.23 -7.41
CA TYR A 24 -3.44 0.32 -7.41
C TYR A 24 -3.00 1.76 -7.76
N ALA A 25 -3.13 2.66 -6.80
CA ALA A 25 -2.61 4.03 -6.91
C ALA A 25 -1.10 4.01 -7.27
N ILE A 26 -0.60 5.09 -7.87
CA ILE A 26 0.82 5.32 -8.23
C ILE A 26 1.77 4.89 -7.09
N TYR A 27 1.36 5.18 -5.84
CA TYR A 27 2.07 4.80 -4.63
C TYR A 27 2.36 3.29 -4.54
N GLY A 28 1.39 2.42 -4.86
CA GLY A 28 1.57 0.97 -4.83
C GLY A 28 2.60 0.47 -5.85
N VAL A 29 2.62 1.05 -7.06
CA VAL A 29 3.64 0.75 -8.07
C VAL A 29 5.02 1.15 -7.59
N CYS A 30 5.15 2.33 -6.98
CA CYS A 30 6.41 2.81 -6.41
C CYS A 30 6.94 1.87 -5.31
N ILE A 31 6.09 1.33 -4.44
CA ILE A 31 6.50 0.33 -3.44
C ILE A 31 7.12 -0.89 -4.11
N ILE A 32 6.45 -1.46 -5.12
CA ILE A 32 6.94 -2.64 -5.85
C ILE A 32 8.33 -2.36 -6.46
N LEU A 33 8.52 -1.16 -7.03
CA LEU A 33 9.80 -0.73 -7.60
C LEU A 33 10.89 -0.59 -6.52
N CYS A 34 10.58 0.03 -5.38
CA CYS A 34 11.51 0.14 -4.25
C CYS A 34 11.99 -1.23 -3.78
N PHE A 35 11.07 -2.18 -3.58
CA PHE A 35 11.42 -3.56 -3.22
C PHE A 35 12.25 -4.24 -4.30
N LYS A 36 11.87 -4.11 -5.58
CA LYS A 36 12.63 -4.71 -6.68
C LYS A 36 14.07 -4.20 -6.77
N MET A 37 14.29 -2.91 -6.53
CA MET A 37 15.59 -2.26 -6.63
C MET A 37 16.48 -2.48 -5.41
N PHE A 38 15.89 -2.50 -4.20
CA PHE A 38 16.65 -2.46 -2.95
C PHE A 38 16.48 -3.67 -2.05
N LYS A 39 15.77 -4.74 -2.47
CA LYS A 39 15.56 -5.97 -1.67
C LYS A 39 16.84 -6.56 -1.07
N GLU A 40 17.97 -6.47 -1.77
CA GLU A 40 19.26 -7.05 -1.32
C GLU A 40 19.94 -6.18 -0.25
N ASN A 41 19.54 -4.91 -0.09
CA ASN A 41 20.13 -3.99 0.87
C ASN A 41 19.04 -3.38 1.75
N PHE A 42 18.82 -3.99 2.90
CA PHE A 42 17.76 -3.61 3.84
C PHE A 42 17.80 -2.13 4.26
N LYS A 43 19.00 -1.55 4.44
CA LYS A 43 19.15 -0.13 4.78
C LYS A 43 18.63 0.78 3.65
N LYS A 44 19.02 0.49 2.40
CA LYS A 44 18.53 1.24 1.23
C LYS A 44 17.03 1.07 1.03
N LEU A 45 16.51 -0.16 1.21
CA LEU A 45 15.09 -0.45 1.15
C LEU A 45 14.31 0.38 2.18
N THR A 46 14.74 0.34 3.45
CA THR A 46 14.12 1.09 4.54
C THR A 46 14.12 2.58 4.26
N LEU A 47 15.26 3.16 3.85
CA LEU A 47 15.35 4.57 3.53
C LEU A 47 14.44 4.96 2.35
N SER A 48 14.39 4.12 1.31
CA SER A 48 13.50 4.33 0.16
C SER A 48 12.02 4.28 0.54
N MET A 49 11.64 3.37 1.43
CA MET A 49 10.27 3.25 1.93
C MET A 49 9.90 4.42 2.84
N ILE A 50 10.81 4.88 3.71
CA ILE A 50 10.60 6.08 4.53
C ILE A 50 10.42 7.31 3.63
N GLY A 51 11.30 7.50 2.64
CA GLY A 51 11.21 8.63 1.72
C GLY A 51 9.93 8.62 0.89
N LEU A 52 9.54 7.46 0.35
CA LEU A 52 8.29 7.30 -0.41
C LEU A 52 7.05 7.55 0.47
N ASN A 53 7.04 7.03 1.69
CA ASN A 53 5.97 7.29 2.66
C ASN A 53 5.84 8.77 3.00
N PHE A 54 6.97 9.43 3.26
CA PHE A 54 6.98 10.85 3.55
C PHE A 54 6.42 11.65 2.39
N LEU A 55 6.90 11.40 1.16
CA LEU A 55 6.43 12.08 -0.06
C LEU A 55 4.92 11.89 -0.29
N TYR A 56 4.41 10.67 -0.07
CA TYR A 56 2.98 10.37 -0.19
C TYR A 56 2.14 11.11 0.87
N THR A 57 2.70 11.32 2.06
CA THR A 57 1.96 11.89 3.20
C THR A 57 1.98 13.42 3.23
N ILE A 58 2.98 14.08 2.62
CA ILE A 58 3.13 15.56 2.57
C ILE A 58 1.82 16.29 2.22
N PRO A 59 1.08 15.94 1.14
CA PRO A 59 -0.14 16.65 0.77
C PRO A 59 -1.26 16.54 1.82
N TYR A 60 -1.21 15.51 2.66
CA TYR A 60 -2.21 15.19 3.66
C TYR A 60 -1.88 15.68 5.07
N LEU A 61 -0.63 16.15 5.31
CA LEU A 61 -0.19 16.65 6.61
C LEU A 61 -1.05 17.81 7.14
N LYS A 62 -1.58 18.67 6.24
CA LYS A 62 -2.48 19.77 6.64
C LYS A 62 -3.78 19.30 7.31
N TYR A 63 -4.23 18.08 7.01
CA TYR A 63 -5.44 17.49 7.60
C TYR A 63 -5.15 16.73 8.90
N PHE A 64 -3.87 16.67 9.33
CA PHE A 64 -3.48 15.99 10.57
C PHE A 64 -3.92 16.78 11.82
N MET A 65 -4.14 18.09 11.69
CA MET A 65 -4.48 19.01 12.78
C MET A 65 -6.00 19.29 12.89
N GLU A 66 -6.85 18.58 12.14
CA GLU A 66 -8.29 18.77 12.27
C GLU A 66 -8.82 18.20 13.59
N PRO A 67 -9.66 18.96 14.33
CA PRO A 67 -10.01 18.67 15.73
C PRO A 67 -10.82 17.39 15.97
N PHE A 68 -11.27 16.69 14.92
CA PHE A 68 -12.13 15.50 15.03
C PHE A 68 -11.66 14.27 14.23
N GLY A 69 -10.38 14.17 13.89
CA GLY A 69 -9.88 12.90 13.38
C GLY A 69 -8.44 12.97 12.94
N VAL A 70 -7.60 12.15 13.57
CA VAL A 70 -6.36 11.73 12.93
C VAL A 70 -6.74 11.23 11.55
N ASN A 71 -6.25 11.89 10.50
CA ASN A 71 -6.54 11.44 9.13
C ASN A 71 -6.11 9.98 9.03
N PHE A 72 -7.10 9.08 8.97
CA PHE A 72 -6.88 7.64 9.12
C PHE A 72 -5.88 7.11 8.07
N ARG A 73 -5.82 7.78 6.91
CA ARG A 73 -4.81 7.49 5.88
C ARG A 73 -3.39 7.82 6.34
N VAL A 74 -3.18 8.99 6.94
CA VAL A 74 -1.87 9.41 7.47
C VAL A 74 -1.41 8.45 8.58
N PHE A 75 -2.33 8.07 9.47
CA PHE A 75 -2.04 7.09 10.52
C PHE A 75 -1.66 5.73 9.95
N LEU A 76 -2.48 5.16 9.05
CA LEU A 76 -2.18 3.89 8.38
C LEU A 76 -0.83 3.97 7.67
N GLN A 77 -0.55 5.08 6.99
CA GLN A 77 0.71 5.28 6.28
C GLN A 77 1.92 5.31 7.22
N ALA A 78 1.80 5.98 8.37
CA ALA A 78 2.86 6.00 9.38
C ALA A 78 3.13 4.59 9.94
N THR A 79 2.08 3.79 10.13
CA THR A 79 2.22 2.42 10.65
C THR A 79 2.78 1.41 9.64
N CYS A 80 2.77 1.70 8.35
CA CYS A 80 3.20 0.74 7.33
C CYS A 80 4.69 0.37 7.45
N ILE A 81 5.53 1.28 7.96
CA ILE A 81 6.97 1.06 8.17
C ILE A 81 7.22 -0.08 9.17
N ASN A 82 6.29 -0.33 10.10
CA ASN A 82 6.39 -1.44 11.06
C ASN A 82 6.45 -2.81 10.36
N SER A 83 5.93 -2.94 9.13
CA SER A 83 6.06 -4.17 8.35
C SER A 83 7.52 -4.55 8.06
N LEU A 84 8.43 -3.57 7.96
CA LEU A 84 9.85 -3.81 7.72
C LEU A 84 10.52 -4.59 8.85
N PHE A 85 10.01 -4.47 10.08
CA PHE A 85 10.49 -5.27 11.21
C PHE A 85 10.32 -6.78 10.95
N PHE A 86 9.14 -7.20 10.48
CA PHE A 86 8.87 -8.59 10.14
C PHE A 86 9.67 -9.03 8.92
N ILE A 87 9.82 -8.16 7.91
CA ILE A 87 10.60 -8.44 6.71
C ILE A 87 12.08 -8.64 7.03
N TYR A 88 12.65 -7.89 7.97
CA TYR A 88 14.04 -8.05 8.39
C TYR A 88 14.32 -9.42 9.01
N HIS A 89 13.38 -9.92 9.82
CA HIS A 89 13.50 -11.22 10.50
C HIS A 89 13.01 -12.39 9.64
N TYR A 90 12.60 -12.13 8.39
CA TYR A 90 12.13 -13.17 7.50
C TYR A 90 13.31 -14.05 7.06
N ASN A 91 13.17 -15.36 7.25
CA ASN A 91 14.19 -16.37 6.97
C ASN A 91 14.27 -16.79 5.48
N GLY A 92 13.46 -16.19 4.61
CA GLY A 92 13.44 -16.50 3.18
C GLY A 92 12.60 -17.72 2.79
N SER A 93 12.13 -18.53 3.74
CA SER A 93 11.30 -19.71 3.45
C SER A 93 9.84 -19.34 3.27
N GLU A 94 9.22 -19.79 2.19
CA GLU A 94 7.77 -19.63 1.98
C GLU A 94 6.99 -20.22 3.17
N GLY A 95 6.05 -19.45 3.72
CA GLY A 95 5.14 -19.96 4.74
C GLY A 95 4.17 -21.01 4.19
N LYS A 96 3.29 -21.53 5.06
CA LYS A 96 2.22 -22.43 4.62
C LYS A 96 1.37 -21.75 3.53
N LYS A 97 1.06 -22.48 2.47
CA LYS A 97 0.22 -21.99 1.37
C LYS A 97 -1.19 -21.73 1.86
N ALA A 98 -1.47 -20.47 2.22
CA ALA A 98 -2.78 -19.99 2.66
C ALA A 98 -3.52 -19.24 1.53
N GLN A 99 -3.20 -19.53 0.27
CA GLN A 99 -3.73 -18.80 -0.89
C GLN A 99 -5.26 -18.73 -0.88
N LEU A 100 -5.94 -19.85 -0.59
CA LEU A 100 -7.40 -19.90 -0.53
C LEU A 100 -7.98 -18.99 0.56
N LEU A 101 -7.32 -18.90 1.71
CA LEU A 101 -7.73 -17.99 2.79
C LEU A 101 -7.61 -16.52 2.35
N PHE A 102 -6.50 -16.15 1.69
CA PHE A 102 -6.32 -14.80 1.17
C PHE A 102 -7.27 -14.45 0.03
N TYR A 103 -7.56 -15.39 -0.87
CA TYR A 103 -8.56 -15.19 -1.92
C TYR A 103 -9.98 -15.09 -1.36
N GLY A 104 -10.32 -15.90 -0.35
CA GLY A 104 -11.61 -15.85 0.34
C GLY A 104 -11.80 -14.60 1.20
N PHE A 105 -10.71 -13.99 1.69
CA PHE A 105 -10.77 -12.74 2.46
C PHE A 105 -11.47 -11.62 1.68
N TYR A 106 -11.23 -11.51 0.36
CA TYR A 106 -11.82 -10.45 -0.46
C TYR A 106 -13.37 -10.47 -0.52
N PRO A 107 -14.03 -11.55 -0.94
CA PRO A 107 -15.49 -11.61 -0.91
C PRO A 107 -16.05 -11.55 0.52
N VAL A 108 -15.38 -12.14 1.50
CA VAL A 108 -15.88 -12.18 2.89
C VAL A 108 -15.91 -10.79 3.53
N HIS A 109 -14.84 -9.98 3.40
CA HIS A 109 -14.87 -8.64 4.01
C HIS A 109 -15.90 -7.72 3.33
N LEU A 110 -16.17 -7.88 2.03
CA LEU A 110 -17.26 -7.17 1.35
C LEU A 110 -18.62 -7.56 1.91
N LEU A 111 -18.86 -8.86 2.15
CA LEU A 111 -20.10 -9.32 2.80
C LEU A 111 -20.26 -8.73 4.20
N VAL A 112 -19.17 -8.67 4.98
CA VAL A 112 -19.18 -8.04 6.31
C VAL A 112 -19.54 -6.55 6.21
N LEU A 113 -18.97 -5.81 5.26
CA LEU A 113 -19.29 -4.40 5.06
C LEU A 113 -20.76 -4.19 4.65
N VAL A 114 -21.28 -5.05 3.76
CA VAL A 114 -22.70 -5.02 3.38
C VAL A 114 -23.59 -5.30 4.58
N PHE A 115 -23.23 -6.27 5.41
CA PHE A 115 -23.96 -6.61 6.62
C PHE A 115 -23.97 -5.48 7.66
N ILE A 116 -22.82 -4.86 7.93
CA ILE A 116 -22.71 -3.68 8.81
C ILE A 116 -23.59 -2.55 8.27
N ARG A 117 -23.53 -2.28 6.96
CA ARG A 117 -24.37 -1.27 6.32
C ARG A 117 -25.86 -1.59 6.48
N TYR A 118 -26.26 -2.84 6.34
CA TYR A 118 -27.64 -3.28 6.52
C TYR A 118 -28.13 -3.03 7.94
N ILE A 119 -27.33 -3.36 8.96
CA ILE A 119 -27.64 -3.07 10.37
C ILE A 119 -27.82 -1.56 10.60
N LEU A 120 -26.86 -0.76 10.13
CA LEU A 120 -26.90 0.70 10.32
C LEU A 120 -28.10 1.38 9.64
N ILE A 121 -28.55 0.87 8.49
CA ILE A 121 -29.69 1.44 7.76
C ILE A 121 -31.04 1.00 8.37
N ASN A 122 -31.14 -0.27 8.79
CA ASN A 122 -32.41 -0.84 9.26
C ASN A 122 -32.60 -0.75 10.79
N GLY A 123 -31.63 -0.23 11.53
CA GLY A 123 -31.77 0.09 12.96
C GLY A 123 -32.03 -1.13 13.85
N ILE A 124 -31.36 -2.26 13.56
CA ILE A 124 -31.24 -3.38 14.50
C ILE A 124 -30.11 -3.09 15.48
#